data_AF-A0A9D8WPC4-F1
#
_entry.id   AF-A0A9D8WPC4-F1
#
_cell.length_a   1.000
_cell.length_b   1.000
_cell.length_c   1.000
_cell.angle_alpha   90.00
_cell.angle_beta   90.00
_cell.angle_gamma   90.00
#
_symmetry.space_group_name_H-M   'P 1'
#
loop_
_entity.id
_entity.type
_entity.pdbx_description
1 polymer ?
#
loop_
_entity_poly.entity_id
_entity_poly.type
_entity_poly.pdbx_seq_one_letter_code
_entity_poly.pdbx_strand_id
1 'polypeptide(L)'
;IRANPFVPMNNILGPKGERWVPIHGIVPTSEGAKTWAEIEAGFEAIRDELDEHDILTGYLITSLGTTGFLIEPVFIWPEEIWPIHEHTVGEEWMKKIKRHQTNPAATDVVKKARQIVLDVFTRHAGAHFQIGRTYPYREHRDDATWALLEAIKSAVDEKGIVNPGALGFNPE
;
A
#
# COMPACT_ATOMS: atom_id res chain seq x y z
N ILE A 1 22.67 -5.15 1.79
CA ILE A 1 21.82 -4.87 0.61
C ILE A 1 22.51 -5.25 -0.71
N ARG A 2 23.69 -4.71 -1.08
CA ARG A 2 24.34 -5.03 -2.37
C ARG A 2 24.76 -6.50 -2.56
N ALA A 3 25.09 -7.23 -1.50
CA ALA A 3 25.50 -8.64 -1.57
C ALA A 3 24.32 -9.62 -1.70
N ASN A 4 23.11 -9.21 -1.34
CA ASN A 4 21.89 -10.01 -1.50
C ASN A 4 20.71 -9.06 -1.78
N PRO A 5 20.49 -8.69 -3.06
CA PRO A 5 19.49 -7.69 -3.42
C PRO A 5 18.05 -8.18 -3.20
N PHE A 6 17.84 -9.50 -3.09
CA PHE A 6 16.54 -10.13 -2.85
C PHE A 6 16.58 -10.91 -1.55
N VAL A 7 16.49 -10.19 -0.43
CA VAL A 7 16.32 -10.82 0.87
C VAL A 7 15.00 -11.59 0.93
N PRO A 8 14.94 -12.73 1.64
CA PRO A 8 13.70 -13.47 1.83
C PRO A 8 12.59 -12.55 2.34
N MET A 9 11.41 -12.62 1.72
CA MET A 9 10.24 -11.77 2.04
C MET A 9 9.52 -12.28 3.29
N ASN A 10 10.21 -12.28 4.42
CA ASN A 10 9.68 -12.79 5.68
C ASN A 10 8.69 -11.80 6.36
N ASN A 11 8.62 -10.55 5.88
CA ASN A 11 7.83 -9.47 6.47
C ASN A 11 6.49 -9.24 5.76
N ILE A 12 5.91 -10.28 5.17
CA ILE A 12 4.58 -10.23 4.53
C ILE A 12 3.45 -10.69 5.46
N LEU A 13 3.80 -11.09 6.69
CA LEU A 13 2.89 -11.48 7.76
C LEU A 13 3.37 -10.87 9.08
N GLY A 14 2.44 -10.57 9.96
CA GLY A 14 2.71 -10.16 11.34
C GLY A 14 3.34 -11.29 12.17
N PRO A 15 3.93 -10.97 13.33
CA PRO A 15 4.64 -11.92 14.17
C PRO A 15 3.76 -13.07 14.70
N LYS A 16 2.43 -12.93 14.71
CA LYS A 16 1.48 -13.97 15.09
C LYS A 16 0.70 -14.51 13.88
N GLY A 17 1.17 -14.28 12.66
CA GLY A 17 0.52 -14.74 11.44
C GLY A 17 -0.61 -13.85 10.94
N GLU A 18 -0.72 -12.62 11.45
CA GLU A 18 -1.62 -11.59 10.94
C GLU A 18 -1.26 -11.20 9.49
N ARG A 19 -2.24 -10.70 8.73
CA ARG A 19 -1.92 -10.08 7.44
C ARG A 19 -1.17 -8.78 7.68
N TRP A 20 -0.16 -8.50 6.87
CA TRP A 20 0.59 -7.25 6.89
C TRP A 20 0.52 -6.62 5.50
N VAL A 21 -0.08 -5.43 5.38
CA VAL A 21 0.01 -4.63 4.14
C VAL A 21 0.47 -3.21 4.38
N PRO A 22 1.47 -2.74 3.61
CA PRO A 22 1.89 -1.34 3.59
C PRO A 22 1.05 -0.51 2.63
N ILE A 23 1.11 0.80 2.83
CA ILE A 23 0.82 1.83 1.84
C ILE A 23 1.82 2.96 2.06
N HIS A 24 2.32 3.59 1.00
CA HIS A 24 3.35 4.61 1.17
C HIS A 24 3.14 5.80 0.26
N GLY A 25 3.71 6.93 0.68
CA GLY A 25 3.82 8.12 -0.13
C GLY A 25 5.13 8.83 0.15
N ILE A 26 5.62 9.53 -0.87
CA ILE A 26 6.85 10.30 -0.82
C ILE A 26 6.46 11.77 -0.92
N VAL A 27 6.81 12.53 0.10
CA VAL A 27 6.53 13.97 0.16
C VAL A 27 7.83 14.75 0.32
N PRO A 28 7.87 16.04 -0.08
CA PRO A 28 9.01 16.91 0.19
C PRO A 28 9.34 16.93 1.69
N THR A 29 10.63 17.06 2.03
CA THR A 29 11.08 17.11 3.43
C THR A 29 10.34 18.17 4.25
N SER A 30 9.98 19.31 3.64
CA SER A 30 9.22 20.39 4.27
C SER A 30 7.78 20.00 4.65
N GLU A 31 7.17 19.05 3.94
CA GLU A 31 5.79 18.61 4.16
C GLU A 31 5.69 17.36 5.04
N GLY A 32 6.81 16.68 5.32
CA GLY A 32 6.82 15.37 5.98
C GLY A 32 6.11 15.36 7.34
N ALA A 33 6.42 16.31 8.22
CA ALA A 33 5.82 16.38 9.55
C ALA A 33 4.30 16.64 9.48
N LYS A 34 3.86 17.53 8.58
CA LYS A 34 2.46 17.87 8.39
C LYS A 34 1.68 16.69 7.81
N THR A 35 2.24 16.05 6.77
CA THR A 35 1.65 14.88 6.11
C THR A 35 1.45 13.75 7.12
N TRP A 36 2.46 13.44 7.93
CA TRP A 36 2.34 12.41 8.96
C TRP A 36 1.24 12.77 9.96
N ALA A 37 1.26 13.99 10.52
CA ALA A 37 0.27 14.40 11.52
C ALA A 37 -1.18 14.27 11.01
N GLU A 38 -1.43 14.55 9.73
CA GLU A 38 -2.75 14.37 9.12
C GLU A 38 -3.15 12.89 8.96
N ILE A 39 -2.20 11.99 8.70
CA ILE A 39 -2.47 10.54 8.71
C ILE A 39 -2.85 10.07 10.11
N GLU A 40 -2.07 10.45 11.13
CA GLU A 40 -2.35 10.09 12.52
C GLU A 40 -3.70 10.62 13.00
N ALA A 41 -4.04 11.86 12.66
CA ALA A 41 -5.36 12.43 12.96
C ALA A 41 -6.49 11.63 12.29
N GLY A 42 -6.28 11.14 11.07
CA GLY A 42 -7.22 10.28 10.37
C GLY A 42 -7.40 8.91 11.03
N PHE A 43 -6.31 8.28 11.49
CA PHE A 43 -6.40 7.03 12.26
C PHE A 43 -7.07 7.22 13.62
N GLU A 44 -6.79 8.33 14.30
CA GLU A 44 -7.43 8.64 15.58
C GLU A 44 -8.95 8.82 15.42
N ALA A 45 -9.41 9.40 14.30
CA ALA A 45 -10.83 9.56 14.00
C ALA A 45 -11.59 8.23 13.80
N ILE A 46 -10.88 7.12 13.56
CA ILE A 46 -11.45 5.78 13.40
C ILE A 46 -10.87 4.78 14.43
N ARG A 47 -10.29 5.28 15.54
CA ARG A 47 -9.60 4.46 16.55
C ARG A 47 -10.48 3.32 17.06
N ASP A 48 -11.73 3.61 17.41
CA ASP A 48 -12.64 2.62 17.97
C ASP A 48 -12.89 1.44 17.00
N GLU A 49 -13.01 1.72 15.69
CA GLU A 49 -13.17 0.69 14.65
C GLU A 49 -11.89 -0.14 14.47
N LEU A 50 -10.71 0.48 14.58
CA LEU A 50 -9.43 -0.23 14.51
C LEU A 50 -9.27 -1.17 15.72
N ASP A 51 -9.58 -0.68 16.91
CA ASP A 51 -9.44 -1.40 18.17
C ASP A 51 -10.46 -2.55 18.27
N GLU A 52 -11.71 -2.35 17.84
CA GLU A 52 -12.75 -3.40 17.80
C GLU A 52 -12.31 -4.63 17.00
N HIS A 53 -11.50 -4.42 15.96
CA HIS A 53 -11.08 -5.45 15.02
C HIS A 53 -9.64 -5.94 15.22
N ASP A 54 -8.97 -5.58 16.32
CA ASP A 54 -7.57 -5.89 16.60
C ASP A 54 -6.61 -5.44 15.45
N ILE A 55 -6.90 -4.29 14.82
CA ILE A 55 -6.10 -3.74 13.72
C ILE A 55 -5.01 -2.85 14.31
N LEU A 56 -3.76 -3.25 14.12
CA LEU A 56 -2.60 -2.45 14.49
C LEU A 56 -2.14 -1.60 13.31
N THR A 57 -1.97 -0.31 13.55
CA THR A 57 -1.26 0.60 12.64
C THR A 57 0.17 0.80 13.12
N GLY A 58 1.11 0.84 12.17
CA GLY A 58 2.50 1.17 12.43
C GLY A 58 3.07 1.98 11.29
N TYR A 59 4.35 2.36 11.39
CA TYR A 59 5.01 3.12 10.34
C TYR A 59 6.41 2.60 10.04
N LEU A 60 6.76 2.64 8.76
CA LEU A 60 8.13 2.70 8.28
C LEU A 60 8.36 4.08 7.68
N ILE A 61 9.41 4.77 8.13
CA ILE A 61 9.78 6.10 7.60
C ILE A 61 11.25 6.09 7.25
N THR A 62 11.56 6.68 6.10
CA THR A 62 12.93 6.88 5.68
C THR A 62 13.10 8.18 4.89
N SER A 63 14.24 8.83 5.06
CA SER A 63 14.64 9.95 4.21
C SER A 63 15.10 9.43 2.85
N LEU A 64 14.61 10.05 1.76
CA LEU A 64 15.10 9.84 0.41
C LEU A 64 16.07 10.96 0.06
N GLY A 65 17.34 10.73 0.40
CA GLY A 65 18.40 11.74 0.28
C GLY A 65 18.07 12.99 1.10
N THR A 66 18.14 14.16 0.48
CA THR A 66 17.86 15.46 1.11
C THR A 66 16.54 16.08 0.65
N THR A 67 15.75 15.39 -0.16
CA THR A 67 14.64 16.00 -0.90
C THR A 67 13.27 15.50 -0.47
N GLY A 68 13.16 14.33 0.16
CA GLY A 68 11.87 13.81 0.56
C GLY A 68 11.91 12.83 1.71
N PHE A 69 10.74 12.59 2.27
CA PHE A 69 10.47 11.48 3.17
C PHE A 69 9.54 10.49 2.49
N LEU A 70 9.89 9.22 2.56
CA LEU A 70 8.94 8.15 2.38
C LEU A 70 8.29 7.87 3.73
N ILE A 71 6.98 8.04 3.79
CA ILE A 71 6.14 7.72 4.93
C ILE A 71 5.30 6.51 4.53
N GLU A 72 5.42 5.41 5.24
CA GLU A 72 4.74 4.15 4.95
C GLU A 72 3.96 3.65 6.17
N PRO A 73 2.68 4.02 6.30
CA PRO A 73 1.78 3.34 7.20
C PRO A 73 1.66 1.85 6.84
N VAL A 74 1.66 1.01 7.87
CA VAL A 74 1.44 -0.42 7.75
C VAL A 74 0.24 -0.84 8.59
N PHE A 75 -0.52 -1.80 8.08
CA PHE A 75 -1.69 -2.37 8.76
C PHE A 75 -1.43 -3.84 9.05
N ILE A 76 -1.64 -4.25 10.29
CA ILE A 76 -1.52 -5.63 10.75
C ILE A 76 -2.83 -6.04 11.41
N TRP A 77 -3.49 -7.11 10.92
CA TRP A 77 -4.75 -7.57 11.51
C TRP A 77 -4.99 -9.09 11.34
N PRO A 78 -5.85 -9.69 12.19
CA PRO A 78 -6.22 -11.10 12.08
C PRO A 78 -7.03 -11.35 10.80
N GLU A 79 -6.46 -12.12 9.87
CA GLU A 79 -7.08 -12.46 8.60
C GLU A 79 -6.43 -13.72 8.01
N GLU A 80 -7.14 -14.39 7.09
CA GLU A 80 -6.68 -15.62 6.47
C GLU A 80 -5.35 -15.45 5.70
N ILE A 81 -4.54 -16.48 5.78
CA ILE A 81 -3.27 -16.58 5.06
C ILE A 81 -3.53 -17.28 3.72
N TRP A 82 -3.23 -16.60 2.63
CA TRP A 82 -3.28 -17.16 1.27
C TRP A 82 -2.07 -18.04 0.90
N PRO A 83 -2.21 -18.93 -0.11
CA PRO A 83 -1.13 -19.81 -0.57
C PRO A 83 0.17 -19.09 -0.95
N ILE A 84 0.08 -17.85 -1.46
CA ILE A 84 1.26 -17.05 -1.79
C ILE A 84 2.10 -16.72 -0.55
N HIS A 85 1.46 -16.51 0.61
CA HIS A 85 2.20 -16.25 1.84
C HIS A 85 2.95 -17.51 2.28
N GLU A 86 2.27 -18.67 2.25
CA GLU A 86 2.87 -19.97 2.61
C GLU A 86 4.10 -20.27 1.75
N HIS A 87 3.99 -20.06 0.43
CA HIS A 87 5.10 -20.23 -0.50
C HIS A 87 6.27 -19.29 -0.23
N THR A 88 5.97 -18.07 0.23
CA THR A 88 6.97 -17.01 0.41
C THR A 88 7.73 -17.12 1.73
N VAL A 89 7.04 -17.35 2.86
CA VAL A 89 7.68 -17.43 4.19
C VAL A 89 8.24 -18.83 4.50
N GLY A 90 7.72 -19.85 3.81
CA GLY A 90 8.15 -21.24 3.94
C GLY A 90 7.64 -21.96 5.19
N GLU A 91 7.75 -23.29 5.20
CA GLU A 91 7.15 -24.17 6.21
C GLU A 91 7.65 -23.91 7.63
N GLU A 92 8.95 -23.65 7.81
CA GLU A 92 9.55 -23.43 9.12
C GLU A 92 9.01 -22.18 9.82
N TRP A 93 8.64 -21.16 9.05
CA TRP A 93 7.99 -19.98 9.59
C TRP A 93 6.51 -20.27 9.87
N MET A 94 5.82 -20.97 8.96
CA MET A 94 4.41 -21.35 9.13
C MET A 94 4.15 -22.18 10.39
N LYS A 95 5.12 -22.97 10.87
CA LYS A 95 5.03 -23.74 12.13
C LYS A 95 5.01 -22.85 13.39
N LYS A 96 5.44 -21.59 13.29
CA LYS A 96 5.64 -20.68 14.45
C LYS A 96 4.51 -19.69 14.65
N ILE A 97 3.55 -19.65 13.74
CA ILE A 97 2.50 -18.63 13.72
C ILE A 97 1.10 -19.22 13.79
N LYS A 98 0.14 -18.37 14.17
CA LYS A 98 -1.26 -18.73 14.23
C LYS A 98 -1.90 -18.51 12.86
N ARG A 99 -2.76 -19.45 12.44
CA ARG A 99 -3.70 -19.21 11.35
C ARG A 99 -4.95 -18.54 11.90
N HIS A 100 -5.37 -17.45 11.26
CA HIS A 100 -6.61 -16.76 11.58
C HIS A 100 -7.70 -17.16 10.59
N GLN A 101 -8.96 -16.97 10.98
CA GLN A 101 -10.11 -17.15 10.08
C GLN A 101 -10.26 -15.94 9.17
N THR A 102 -11.04 -16.10 8.10
CA THR A 102 -11.40 -14.98 7.22
C THR A 102 -12.10 -13.88 8.03
N ASN A 103 -11.69 -12.62 7.85
CA ASN A 103 -12.20 -11.49 8.63
C ASN A 103 -12.59 -10.30 7.74
N PRO A 104 -13.69 -10.41 6.98
CA PRO A 104 -14.10 -9.40 6.02
C PRO A 104 -14.38 -8.04 6.66
N ALA A 105 -14.92 -8.02 7.89
CA ALA A 105 -15.21 -6.78 8.61
C ALA A 105 -13.93 -6.00 8.94
N ALA A 106 -12.93 -6.66 9.53
CA ALA A 106 -11.62 -6.02 9.78
C ALA A 106 -10.95 -5.58 8.46
N THR A 107 -11.04 -6.40 7.42
CA THR A 107 -10.51 -6.06 6.09
C THR A 107 -11.17 -4.81 5.51
N ASP A 108 -12.46 -4.58 5.73
CA ASP A 108 -13.15 -3.37 5.29
C ASP A 108 -12.72 -2.12 6.09
N VAL A 109 -12.48 -2.26 7.40
CA VAL A 109 -11.88 -1.17 8.20
C VAL A 109 -10.45 -0.86 7.72
N VAL A 110 -9.65 -1.86 7.37
CA VAL A 110 -8.34 -1.63 6.76
C VAL A 110 -8.45 -0.91 5.42
N LYS A 111 -9.43 -1.24 4.57
CA LYS A 111 -9.67 -0.48 3.32
C LYS A 111 -9.99 0.98 3.60
N LYS A 112 -10.84 1.26 4.61
CA LYS A 112 -11.15 2.62 5.06
C LYS A 112 -9.89 3.36 5.54
N ALA A 113 -9.09 2.73 6.39
CA ALA A 113 -7.84 3.30 6.90
C ALA A 113 -6.83 3.57 5.78
N ARG A 114 -6.73 2.67 4.79
CA ARG A 114 -5.92 2.90 3.58
C ARG A 114 -6.43 4.07 2.75
N GLN A 115 -7.75 4.26 2.63
CA GLN A 115 -8.33 5.39 1.92
C GLN A 115 -7.98 6.72 2.59
N ILE A 116 -8.02 6.78 3.93
CA ILE A 116 -7.56 7.96 4.68
C ILE A 116 -6.13 8.33 4.30
N VAL A 117 -5.22 7.34 4.25
CA VAL A 117 -3.83 7.56 3.86
C VAL A 117 -3.72 8.04 2.41
N LEU A 118 -4.48 7.46 1.48
CA LEU A 118 -4.54 7.89 0.08
C LEU A 118 -4.97 9.35 -0.02
N ASP A 119 -6.05 9.73 0.66
CA ASP A 119 -6.60 11.08 0.62
C ASP A 119 -5.61 12.11 1.19
N VAL A 120 -4.86 11.74 2.23
CA VAL A 120 -3.78 12.58 2.76
C VAL A 120 -2.67 12.73 1.71
N PHE A 121 -2.15 11.64 1.14
CA PHE A 121 -1.08 11.75 0.15
C PHE A 121 -1.51 12.50 -1.11
N THR A 122 -2.74 12.33 -1.57
CA THR A 122 -3.29 13.11 -2.70
C THR A 122 -3.27 14.61 -2.39
N ARG A 123 -3.68 15.03 -1.19
CA ARG A 123 -3.64 16.45 -0.78
C ARG A 123 -2.23 17.03 -0.73
N HIS A 124 -1.25 16.21 -0.37
CA HIS A 124 0.17 16.60 -0.29
C HIS A 124 0.97 16.30 -1.56
N ALA A 125 0.29 15.98 -2.68
CA ALA A 125 0.91 15.62 -3.96
C ALA A 125 1.99 14.52 -3.82
N GLY A 126 1.70 13.53 -2.98
CA GLY A 126 2.60 12.42 -2.68
C GLY A 126 2.95 11.63 -3.94
N ALA A 127 4.23 11.28 -4.09
CA ALA A 127 4.69 10.36 -5.12
C ALA A 127 4.71 8.91 -4.58
N HIS A 128 4.60 7.92 -5.47
CA HIS A 128 4.48 6.52 -5.08
C HIS A 128 5.38 5.63 -5.94
N PHE A 129 5.94 4.58 -5.35
CA PHE A 129 6.66 3.52 -6.09
C PHE A 129 5.69 2.44 -6.60
N GLN A 130 4.55 2.26 -5.95
CA GLN A 130 3.57 1.20 -6.24
C GLN A 130 2.34 1.75 -6.96
N ILE A 131 2.50 2.39 -8.13
CA ILE A 131 1.42 3.13 -8.82
C ILE A 131 0.29 2.26 -9.42
N GLY A 132 0.38 0.93 -9.38
CA GLY A 132 -0.38 0.02 -10.27
C GLY A 132 -1.90 0.21 -10.33
N ARG A 133 -2.61 0.04 -9.20
CA ARG A 133 -4.10 0.07 -9.16
C ARG A 133 -4.67 0.90 -8.00
N THR A 134 -3.91 1.02 -6.91
CA THR A 134 -4.39 1.67 -5.68
C THR A 134 -4.54 3.18 -5.83
N TYR A 135 -3.64 3.80 -6.58
CA TYR A 135 -3.57 5.25 -6.70
C TYR A 135 -4.32 5.71 -7.96
N PRO A 136 -5.14 6.77 -7.88
CA PRO A 136 -5.89 7.32 -9.02
C PRO A 136 -4.94 8.03 -9.99
N TYR A 137 -4.14 7.25 -10.71
CA TYR A 137 -3.03 7.75 -11.51
C TYR A 137 -3.52 8.62 -12.66
N ARG A 138 -4.60 8.21 -13.35
CA ARG A 138 -5.18 8.94 -14.48
C ARG A 138 -5.74 10.29 -14.05
N GLU A 139 -6.43 10.34 -12.92
CA GLU A 139 -7.13 11.52 -12.40
C GLU A 139 -6.15 12.66 -12.05
N HIS A 140 -4.87 12.33 -11.89
CA HIS A 140 -3.79 13.26 -11.54
C HIS A 140 -2.86 13.58 -12.71
N ARG A 141 -3.25 13.29 -13.96
CA ARG A 141 -2.50 13.68 -15.17
C ARG A 141 -3.26 14.70 -16.00
N ASP A 142 -2.50 15.62 -16.58
CA ASP A 142 -3.01 16.48 -17.64
C ASP A 142 -3.25 15.69 -18.93
N ASP A 143 -4.08 16.26 -19.79
CA ASP A 143 -4.55 15.60 -21.02
C ASP A 143 -3.39 15.29 -21.99
N ALA A 144 -2.35 16.12 -22.04
CA ALA A 144 -1.21 15.90 -22.94
C ALA A 144 -0.37 14.71 -22.49
N THR A 145 -0.11 14.60 -21.19
CA THR A 145 0.59 13.47 -20.56
C THR A 145 -0.22 12.20 -20.72
N TRP A 146 -1.55 12.27 -20.49
CA TRP A 146 -2.42 11.11 -20.66
C TRP A 146 -2.44 10.63 -22.11
N ALA A 147 -2.57 11.53 -23.09
CA ALA A 147 -2.55 11.19 -24.51
C ALA A 147 -1.24 10.49 -24.94
N LEU A 148 -0.09 10.91 -24.39
CA LEU A 148 1.19 10.23 -24.63
C LEU A 148 1.16 8.79 -24.07
N LEU A 149 0.66 8.61 -22.85
CA LEU A 149 0.60 7.28 -22.23
C LEU A 149 -0.41 6.36 -22.96
N GLU A 150 -1.53 6.89 -23.42
CA GLU A 150 -2.48 6.18 -24.29
C GLU A 150 -1.82 5.74 -25.60
N ALA A 151 -1.07 6.64 -26.26
CA ALA A 151 -0.35 6.29 -27.48
C ALA A 151 0.64 5.14 -27.26
N ILE A 152 1.36 5.14 -26.13
CA ILE A 152 2.26 4.04 -25.76
C ILE A 152 1.45 2.75 -25.51
N LYS A 153 0.37 2.82 -24.71
CA LYS A 153 -0.48 1.66 -24.38
C LYS A 153 -1.06 1.03 -25.64
N SER A 154 -1.60 1.82 -26.56
CA SER A 154 -2.15 1.34 -27.83
C SER A 154 -1.08 0.72 -28.73
N ALA A 155 0.15 1.26 -28.74
CA ALA A 155 1.23 0.72 -29.56
C ALA A 155 1.73 -0.67 -29.10
N VAL A 156 1.63 -0.98 -27.80
CA VAL A 156 2.16 -2.24 -27.23
C VAL A 156 1.08 -3.24 -26.80
N ASP A 157 -0.15 -2.78 -26.58
CA ASP A 157 -1.29 -3.58 -26.15
C ASP A 157 -2.60 -2.97 -26.66
N GLU A 158 -2.74 -2.89 -27.98
CA GLU A 158 -3.92 -2.37 -28.69
C GLU A 158 -5.24 -2.97 -28.20
N LYS A 159 -5.23 -4.26 -27.87
CA LYS A 159 -6.42 -5.00 -27.41
C LYS A 159 -6.66 -4.88 -25.90
N GLY A 160 -5.77 -4.21 -25.18
CA GLY A 160 -5.90 -4.00 -23.74
C GLY A 160 -5.87 -5.26 -22.88
N ILE A 161 -5.21 -6.32 -23.36
CA ILE A 161 -5.21 -7.64 -22.72
C ILE A 161 -4.29 -7.66 -21.48
N VAL A 162 -3.22 -6.87 -21.51
CA VAL A 162 -2.20 -6.89 -20.46
C VAL A 162 -2.61 -5.99 -19.31
N ASN A 163 -2.95 -6.63 -18.19
CA ASN A 163 -3.32 -6.02 -16.90
C ASN A 163 -4.43 -4.94 -17.02
N PRO A 164 -5.66 -5.30 -17.45
CA PRO A 164 -6.76 -4.37 -17.65
C PRO A 164 -7.10 -3.56 -16.38
N GLY A 165 -7.45 -2.28 -16.54
CA GLY A 165 -7.76 -1.35 -15.44
C GLY A 165 -6.55 -0.75 -14.72
N ALA A 166 -5.33 -1.27 -14.93
CA ALA A 166 -4.14 -0.70 -14.31
C ALA A 166 -3.86 0.73 -14.79
N LEU A 167 -3.46 1.60 -13.87
CA LEU A 167 -3.21 3.03 -14.10
C LEU A 167 -4.42 3.83 -14.65
N GLY A 168 -5.61 3.22 -14.73
CA GLY A 168 -6.80 3.80 -15.37
C GLY A 168 -6.96 3.49 -16.86
N PHE A 169 -6.15 2.57 -17.44
CA PHE A 169 -6.33 2.12 -18.82
C PHE A 169 -7.39 1.04 -18.94
N ASN A 170 -8.21 1.11 -19.99
CA ASN A 170 -9.22 0.11 -20.32
C ASN A 170 -10.08 -0.25 -19.08
N PRO A 171 -10.71 0.75 -18.43
CA PRO A 171 -11.61 0.46 -17.33
C PRO A 171 -12.74 -0.46 -17.82
N GLU A 172 -13.11 -1.43 -16.99
CA GLU A 172 -14.22 -2.35 -17.25
C GLU A 172 -15.56 -1.61 -17.44
#